data_AF-A0A958HY99-F1
#
_entry.id   AF-A0A958HY99-F1
#
_cell.length_a   1.000
_cell.length_b   1.000
_cell.length_c   1.000
_cell.angle_alpha   90.00
_cell.angle_beta   90.00
_cell.angle_gamma   90.00
#
_symmetry.space_group_name_H-M   'P 1'
#
loop_
_entity.id
_entity.type
_entity.pdbx_description
1 polymer ?
#
loop_
_entity_poly.entity_id
_entity_poly.type
_entity_poly.pdbx_seq_one_letter_code
_entity_poly.pdbx_strand_id
1 'polypeptide(L)'
;MAIETMSPLSRWVYALKISSWPKLLVPFLLGQGLGASAVGELSGWGLLTGLGFTVGLLVFIVLLNDWADQEVDRIKRDMFPDGCSPKTIPDGILAANDLLLAAMAFGALALGFASLGDFLHNLPYLVPAGLLCLLIFVAYSLPPLRLNYRGGGEFLEMLGVGLALPLFNSYAQSGQWLSSAAGQILPA
;
A
#
# COMPACT_ATOMS: atom_id res chain seq x y z
N MET A 1 8.13 -23.99 -11.32
CA MET A 1 7.82 -24.78 -10.11
C MET A 1 6.35 -25.15 -10.19
N ALA A 2 5.99 -26.44 -10.13
CA ALA A 2 4.58 -26.84 -10.18
C ALA A 2 3.88 -26.36 -8.90
N ILE A 3 2.71 -25.73 -9.01
CA ILE A 3 1.95 -25.15 -7.88
C ILE A 3 1.68 -26.21 -6.79
N GLU A 4 1.47 -27.45 -7.20
CA GLU A 4 1.26 -28.63 -6.34
C GLU A 4 2.43 -28.88 -5.37
N THR A 5 3.64 -28.44 -5.72
CA THR A 5 4.85 -28.64 -4.89
C THR A 5 5.15 -27.45 -3.97
N MET A 6 4.33 -26.38 -4.01
CA MET A 6 4.57 -25.20 -3.18
C MET A 6 4.28 -25.49 -1.70
N SER A 7 5.27 -25.22 -0.84
CA SER A 7 5.04 -25.18 0.60
C SER A 7 4.05 -24.06 0.97
N PRO A 8 3.37 -24.15 2.14
CA PRO A 8 2.48 -23.08 2.61
C PRO A 8 3.16 -21.71 2.66
N LEU A 9 4.42 -21.66 3.11
CA LEU A 9 5.21 -20.43 3.14
C LEU A 9 5.46 -19.88 1.73
N SER A 10 5.84 -20.75 0.78
CA SER A 10 6.09 -20.35 -0.61
C SER A 10 4.84 -19.74 -1.28
N ARG A 11 3.65 -20.26 -0.96
CA ARG A 11 2.36 -19.74 -1.46
C ARG A 11 2.11 -18.32 -0.97
N TRP A 12 2.36 -18.05 0.31
CA TRP A 12 2.25 -16.71 0.87
C TRP A 12 3.31 -15.75 0.31
N VAL A 13 4.58 -16.18 0.23
CA VAL A 13 5.65 -15.38 -0.37
C VAL A 13 5.32 -14.99 -1.82
N TYR A 14 4.72 -15.92 -2.57
CA TYR A 14 4.23 -15.64 -3.92
C TYR A 14 3.13 -14.57 -3.93
N ALA A 15 2.08 -14.73 -3.12
CA ALA A 15 0.96 -13.80 -3.04
C ALA A 15 1.36 -12.41 -2.54
N LEU A 16 2.41 -12.31 -1.71
CA LEU A 16 2.95 -11.04 -1.24
C LEU A 16 3.66 -10.23 -2.34
N LYS A 17 3.99 -10.85 -3.48
CA LYS A 17 4.59 -10.19 -4.66
C LYS A 17 5.75 -9.26 -4.29
N ILE A 18 6.75 -9.79 -3.56
CA ILE A 18 7.86 -9.00 -3.00
C ILE A 18 8.55 -8.09 -4.03
N SER A 19 8.65 -8.52 -5.28
CA SER A 19 9.20 -7.72 -6.38
C SER A 19 8.45 -6.42 -6.66
N SER A 20 7.18 -6.30 -6.28
CA SER A 20 6.36 -5.09 -6.42
C SER A 20 6.53 -4.08 -5.29
N TRP A 21 7.18 -4.47 -4.18
CA TRP A 21 7.27 -3.63 -2.98
C TRP A 21 7.97 -2.29 -3.15
N PRO A 22 9.01 -2.16 -4.02
CA PRO A 22 9.64 -0.87 -4.29
C PRO A 22 8.65 0.23 -4.69
N LYS A 23 7.49 -0.12 -5.28
CA LYS A 23 6.44 0.84 -5.64
C LYS A 23 5.96 1.68 -4.47
N LEU A 24 5.93 1.13 -3.25
CA LEU A 24 5.51 1.85 -2.05
C LEU A 24 6.69 2.22 -1.16
N LEU A 25 7.74 1.39 -1.11
CA LEU A 25 8.91 1.67 -0.27
C LEU A 25 9.71 2.89 -0.74
N VAL A 26 9.81 3.12 -2.05
CA VAL A 26 10.48 4.33 -2.57
C VAL A 26 9.74 5.61 -2.16
N PRO A 27 8.41 5.76 -2.39
CA PRO A 27 7.68 6.93 -1.91
C PRO A 27 7.61 7.06 -0.39
N PHE A 28 7.64 5.95 0.35
CA PHE A 28 7.85 5.96 1.80
C PHE A 28 9.17 6.67 2.16
N LEU A 29 10.29 6.23 1.56
CA LEU A 29 11.61 6.83 1.81
C LEU A 29 11.62 8.32 1.41
N LEU A 30 10.97 8.68 0.29
CA LEU A 30 10.82 10.06 -0.12
C LEU A 30 10.09 10.88 0.96
N GLY A 31 8.94 10.40 1.44
CA GLY A 31 8.17 11.08 2.49
C GLY A 31 8.96 11.23 3.79
N GLN A 32 9.66 10.17 4.21
CA GLN A 32 10.55 10.20 5.38
C GLN A 32 11.67 11.24 5.21
N GLY A 33 12.30 11.30 4.03
CA GLY A 33 13.33 12.29 3.72
C GLY A 33 12.80 13.73 3.76
N LEU A 34 11.62 13.97 3.16
CA LEU A 34 10.95 15.28 3.19
C LEU A 34 10.65 15.72 4.63
N GLY A 35 10.05 14.83 5.43
CA GLY A 35 9.75 15.14 6.83
C GLY A 35 11.01 15.41 7.64
N ALA A 36 12.04 14.56 7.51
CA ALA A 36 13.30 14.77 8.22
C ALA A 36 13.98 16.09 7.82
N SER A 37 13.93 16.44 6.54
CA SER A 37 14.49 17.72 6.05
C SER A 37 13.75 18.95 6.60
N ALA A 38 12.44 18.85 6.83
CA ALA A 38 11.63 19.96 7.33
C ALA A 38 11.98 20.36 8.77
N VAL A 39 12.37 19.39 9.60
CA VAL A 39 12.72 19.63 11.02
C VAL A 39 14.23 19.52 11.30
N GLY A 40 15.03 19.09 10.32
CA GLY A 40 16.47 18.94 10.46
C GLY A 40 16.90 17.70 11.26
N GLU A 41 15.98 16.77 11.53
CA GLU A 41 16.23 15.58 12.36
C GLU A 41 15.47 14.34 11.87
N LEU A 42 16.02 13.17 12.19
CA LEU A 42 15.41 11.88 11.88
C LEU A 42 14.75 11.30 13.14
N SER A 43 13.42 11.32 13.19
CA SER A 43 12.63 10.67 14.23
C SER A 43 12.62 9.15 14.05
N GLY A 44 13.13 8.40 15.03
CA GLY A 44 13.03 6.94 15.05
C GLY A 44 11.58 6.45 15.16
N TRP A 45 10.73 7.22 15.85
CA TRP A 45 9.30 6.94 15.95
C TRP A 45 8.55 7.21 14.65
N GLY A 46 8.88 8.30 13.97
CA GLY A 46 8.31 8.62 12.66
C GLY A 46 8.67 7.57 11.60
N LEU A 47 9.90 7.05 11.64
CA LEU A 47 10.33 5.91 10.83
C LEU A 47 9.54 4.64 11.15
N LEU A 48 9.38 4.30 12.44
CA LEU A 48 8.65 3.10 12.84
C LEU A 48 7.19 3.16 12.43
N THR A 49 6.51 4.28 12.71
CA THR A 49 5.12 4.52 12.33
C THR A 49 4.95 4.48 10.82
N GLY A 50 5.81 5.21 10.09
CA GLY A 50 5.76 5.26 8.63
C GLY A 50 6.03 3.92 7.96
N LEU A 51 7.03 3.17 8.43
CA LEU A 51 7.38 1.86 7.88
C LEU A 51 6.29 0.83 8.22
N GLY A 52 5.85 0.78 9.48
CA GLY A 52 4.79 -0.13 9.92
C GLY A 52 3.49 0.10 9.15
N PHE A 53 3.10 1.37 8.98
CA PHE A 53 1.97 1.75 8.14
C PHE A 53 2.19 1.32 6.67
N THR A 54 3.33 1.66 6.08
CA THR A 54 3.60 1.41 4.66
C THR A 54 3.61 -0.09 4.35
N VAL A 55 4.25 -0.91 5.19
CA VAL A 55 4.26 -2.37 5.03
C VAL A 55 2.86 -2.94 5.19
N GLY A 56 2.09 -2.48 6.18
CA GLY A 56 0.70 -2.90 6.35
C GLY A 56 -0.18 -2.55 5.14
N LEU A 57 -0.08 -1.30 4.66
CA LEU A 57 -0.77 -0.83 3.46
C LEU A 57 -0.38 -1.63 2.23
N LEU A 58 0.91 -1.92 2.07
CA LEU A 58 1.44 -2.70 0.97
C LEU A 58 0.83 -4.10 0.94
N VAL A 59 0.88 -4.82 2.06
CA VAL A 59 0.30 -6.18 2.16
C VAL A 59 -1.21 -6.14 1.92
N PHE A 60 -1.90 -5.14 2.48
CA PHE A 60 -3.32 -4.90 2.19
C PHE A 60 -3.57 -4.75 0.67
N ILE A 61 -2.81 -3.88 0.00
CA ILE A 61 -2.96 -3.61 -1.44
C ILE A 61 -2.74 -4.88 -2.27
N VAL A 62 -1.62 -5.59 -2.09
CA VAL A 62 -1.29 -6.72 -2.98
C VAL A 62 -2.29 -7.87 -2.83
N LEU A 63 -2.73 -8.17 -1.60
CA LEU A 63 -3.66 -9.26 -1.34
C LEU A 63 -5.10 -8.91 -1.73
N LEU A 64 -5.55 -7.70 -1.41
CA LEU A 64 -6.90 -7.26 -1.77
C LEU A 64 -7.02 -7.03 -3.28
N ASN A 65 -5.93 -6.66 -3.95
CA ASN A 65 -5.92 -6.57 -5.40
C ASN A 65 -6.16 -7.94 -6.05
N ASP A 66 -5.46 -8.99 -5.60
CA ASP A 66 -5.67 -10.35 -6.12
C ASP A 66 -7.10 -10.84 -5.87
N TRP A 67 -7.66 -10.51 -4.71
CA TRP A 67 -9.06 -10.81 -4.41
C TRP A 67 -10.04 -10.09 -5.36
N ALA A 68 -9.80 -8.81 -5.64
CA ALA A 68 -10.62 -8.02 -6.54
C ALA A 68 -10.48 -8.45 -8.02
N ASP A 69 -9.27 -8.83 -8.42
CA ASP A 69 -8.92 -9.22 -9.79
C ASP A 69 -9.33 -10.66 -10.14
N GLN A 70 -9.89 -11.45 -9.21
CA GLN A 70 -10.13 -12.89 -9.41
C GLN A 70 -10.86 -13.25 -10.73
N GLU A 71 -11.83 -12.43 -11.15
CA GLU A 71 -12.58 -12.65 -12.41
C GLU A 71 -11.75 -12.27 -13.63
N VAL A 72 -11.07 -11.13 -13.58
CA VAL A 72 -10.16 -10.68 -14.65
C VAL A 72 -8.99 -11.64 -14.82
N ASP A 73 -8.47 -12.18 -13.72
CA ASP A 73 -7.41 -13.17 -13.74
C ASP A 73 -7.88 -14.53 -14.27
N ARG A 74 -9.13 -14.93 -14.02
CA ARG A 74 -9.75 -16.11 -14.66
C ARG A 74 -9.83 -15.93 -16.17
N ILE A 75 -10.37 -14.80 -16.64
CA ILE A 75 -10.44 -14.47 -18.07
C ILE A 75 -9.04 -14.48 -18.69
N LYS A 76 -8.03 -13.91 -18.01
CA LYS A 76 -6.64 -13.94 -18.49
C LYS A 76 -6.08 -15.37 -18.60
N ARG A 77 -6.41 -16.26 -17.65
CA ARG A 77 -6.03 -17.69 -17.73
C ARG A 77 -6.71 -18.37 -18.91
N ASP A 78 -7.99 -18.10 -19.15
CA ASP A 78 -8.75 -18.68 -20.27
C ASP A 78 -8.22 -18.19 -21.63
N MET A 79 -7.87 -16.90 -21.74
CA MET A 79 -7.33 -16.32 -22.97
C MET A 79 -5.86 -16.71 -23.24
N PHE A 80 -5.05 -16.87 -22.19
CA PHE A 80 -3.63 -17.15 -22.30
C PHE A 80 -3.18 -18.28 -21.35
N PRO A 81 -3.57 -19.55 -21.62
CA PRO A 81 -3.34 -20.67 -20.70
C PRO A 81 -1.86 -20.94 -20.39
N ASP A 82 -0.97 -20.69 -21.33
CA ASP A 82 0.49 -20.88 -21.16
C ASP A 82 1.28 -19.56 -21.24
N GLY A 83 0.59 -18.44 -21.50
CA GLY A 83 1.21 -17.15 -21.79
C GLY A 83 1.31 -16.20 -20.58
N CYS A 84 0.79 -16.58 -19.42
CA CYS A 84 0.77 -15.72 -18.24
C CYS A 84 1.33 -16.42 -17.00
N SER A 85 1.86 -15.61 -16.07
CA SER A 85 2.27 -16.09 -14.75
C SER A 85 1.08 -16.68 -13.99
N PRO A 86 1.31 -17.65 -13.09
CA PRO A 86 0.26 -18.18 -12.22
C PRO A 86 -0.51 -17.08 -11.48
N LYS A 87 -1.81 -17.31 -11.31
CA LYS A 87 -2.76 -16.40 -10.65
C LYS A 87 -3.13 -16.99 -9.30
N THR A 88 -3.05 -16.15 -8.26
CA THR A 88 -3.12 -16.59 -6.87
C THR A 88 -4.39 -17.39 -6.56
N ILE A 89 -5.55 -16.89 -7.00
CA ILE A 89 -6.85 -17.54 -6.77
C ILE A 89 -7.19 -18.55 -7.88
N PRO A 90 -7.20 -18.18 -9.19
CA PRO A 90 -7.60 -19.11 -10.25
C PRO A 90 -6.77 -20.40 -10.31
N ASP A 91 -5.47 -20.34 -10.03
CA ASP A 91 -4.60 -21.51 -10.04
C ASP A 91 -4.45 -22.18 -8.66
N GLY A 92 -5.28 -21.81 -7.68
CA GLY A 92 -5.36 -22.49 -6.38
C GLY A 92 -4.12 -22.35 -5.48
N ILE A 93 -3.34 -21.28 -5.65
CA ILE A 93 -2.18 -20.99 -4.79
C ILE A 93 -2.66 -20.68 -3.37
N LEU A 94 -3.66 -19.82 -3.23
CA LEU A 94 -4.35 -19.50 -1.97
C LEU A 94 -5.85 -19.28 -2.20
N ALA A 95 -6.66 -19.54 -1.18
CA ALA A 95 -8.10 -19.33 -1.25
C ALA A 95 -8.43 -17.83 -1.17
N ALA A 96 -9.49 -17.41 -1.88
CA ALA A 96 -9.94 -16.01 -1.88
C ALA A 96 -10.25 -15.47 -0.48
N ASN A 97 -10.84 -16.30 0.39
CA ASN A 97 -11.18 -15.90 1.76
C ASN A 97 -9.93 -15.64 2.61
N ASP A 98 -8.86 -16.42 2.43
CA ASP A 98 -7.60 -16.23 3.14
C ASP A 98 -6.96 -14.90 2.76
N LEU A 99 -6.97 -14.59 1.46
CA LEU A 99 -6.48 -13.30 0.93
C LEU A 99 -7.27 -12.13 1.49
N LEU A 100 -8.60 -12.21 1.48
CA LEU A 100 -9.45 -11.14 1.99
C LEU A 100 -9.22 -10.92 3.49
N LEU A 101 -9.21 -12.00 4.29
CA LEU A 101 -9.01 -11.90 5.73
C LEU A 101 -7.62 -11.33 6.07
N ALA A 102 -6.57 -11.83 5.41
CA ALA A 102 -5.23 -11.31 5.58
C ALA A 102 -5.12 -9.85 5.15
N ALA A 103 -5.69 -9.47 4.00
CA ALA A 103 -5.71 -8.08 3.57
C ALA A 103 -6.35 -7.19 4.63
N MET A 104 -7.57 -7.52 5.10
CA MET A 104 -8.27 -6.75 6.13
C MET A 104 -7.46 -6.66 7.43
N ALA A 105 -6.81 -7.74 7.85
CA ALA A 105 -5.95 -7.73 9.04
C ALA A 105 -4.76 -6.79 8.87
N PHE A 106 -4.10 -6.77 7.70
CA PHE A 106 -2.98 -5.87 7.43
C PHE A 106 -3.41 -4.41 7.21
N GLY A 107 -4.61 -4.18 6.68
CA GLY A 107 -5.22 -2.84 6.64
C GLY A 107 -5.52 -2.30 8.04
N ALA A 108 -6.06 -3.15 8.93
CA ALA A 108 -6.26 -2.81 10.34
C ALA A 108 -4.92 -2.59 11.06
N LEU A 109 -3.89 -3.40 10.78
CA LEU A 109 -2.55 -3.22 11.32
C LEU A 109 -1.93 -1.88 10.89
N ALA A 110 -2.07 -1.50 9.62
CA ALA A 110 -1.62 -0.21 9.12
C ALA A 110 -2.28 0.94 9.90
N LEU A 111 -3.61 0.91 10.06
CA LEU A 111 -4.32 1.88 10.88
C LEU A 111 -3.92 1.83 12.36
N GLY A 112 -3.54 0.67 12.87
CA GLY A 112 -2.97 0.51 14.20
C GLY A 112 -1.67 1.30 14.37
N PHE A 113 -0.75 1.23 13.42
CA PHE A 113 0.46 2.07 13.42
C PHE A 113 0.14 3.56 13.32
N ALA A 114 -0.79 3.95 12.45
CA ALA A 114 -1.23 5.34 12.35
C ALA A 114 -1.83 5.86 13.67
N SER A 115 -2.66 5.04 14.34
CA SER A 115 -3.29 5.38 15.62
C SER A 115 -2.27 5.45 16.76
N LEU A 116 -1.28 4.56 16.75
CA LEU A 116 -0.19 4.57 17.73
C LEU A 116 0.65 5.84 17.60
N GLY A 117 1.01 6.22 16.37
CA GLY A 117 1.73 7.46 16.10
C GLY A 117 0.94 8.70 16.52
N ASP A 118 -0.37 8.71 16.24
CA ASP A 118 -1.27 9.78 16.66
C ASP A 118 -1.29 9.94 18.18
N PHE A 119 -1.57 8.85 18.91
CA PHE A 119 -1.69 8.85 20.36
C PHE A 119 -0.38 9.18 21.09
N LEU A 120 0.74 8.59 20.68
CA LEU A 120 2.01 8.76 21.39
C LEU A 120 2.70 10.09 21.10
N HIS A 121 2.42 10.70 19.94
CA HIS A 121 3.15 11.88 19.47
C HIS A 121 2.25 13.09 19.15
N ASN A 122 0.95 13.01 19.46
CA ASN A 122 -0.04 14.06 19.21
C ASN A 122 -0.10 14.46 17.72
N LEU A 123 -0.25 13.46 16.86
CA LEU A 123 -0.32 13.63 15.40
C LEU A 123 -1.74 13.34 14.88
N PRO A 124 -2.74 14.23 15.17
CA PRO A 124 -4.19 13.98 15.05
C PRO A 124 -4.68 13.62 13.65
N TYR A 125 -3.83 13.78 12.64
CA TYR A 125 -4.16 13.54 11.25
C TYR A 125 -3.56 12.26 10.66
N LEU A 126 -2.80 11.47 11.43
CA LEU A 126 -2.26 10.21 10.91
C LEU A 126 -3.36 9.20 10.59
N VAL A 127 -4.33 9.01 11.47
CA VAL A 127 -5.45 8.10 11.23
C VAL A 127 -6.27 8.50 9.98
N PRO A 128 -6.76 9.75 9.83
CA PRO A 128 -7.49 10.14 8.63
C PRO A 128 -6.63 10.11 7.36
N ALA A 129 -5.34 10.46 7.42
CA ALA A 129 -4.43 10.33 6.27
C ALA A 129 -4.19 8.86 5.88
N GLY A 130 -4.08 7.97 6.87
CA GLY A 130 -3.96 6.53 6.64
C GLY A 130 -5.23 5.92 6.03
N LEU A 131 -6.40 6.34 6.51
CA LEU A 131 -7.69 6.00 5.92
C LEU A 131 -7.79 6.47 4.47
N LEU A 132 -7.34 7.69 4.17
CA LEU A 132 -7.31 8.19 2.80
C LEU A 132 -6.47 7.29 1.88
N CYS A 133 -5.28 6.88 2.32
CA CYS A 133 -4.43 5.97 1.53
C CYS A 133 -5.11 4.62 1.23
N LEU A 134 -5.78 4.03 2.23
CA LEU A 134 -6.56 2.79 2.05
C LEU A 134 -7.74 3.02 1.10
N LEU A 135 -8.48 4.12 1.26
CA LEU A 135 -9.65 4.45 0.44
C LEU A 135 -9.29 4.76 -1.02
N ILE A 136 -8.12 5.34 -1.30
CA ILE A 136 -7.60 5.49 -2.66
C ILE A 136 -7.48 4.12 -3.33
N PHE A 137 -6.93 3.12 -2.63
CA PHE A 137 -6.85 1.77 -3.15
C PHE A 137 -8.23 1.10 -3.29
N VAL A 138 -9.14 1.30 -2.32
CA VAL A 138 -10.51 0.80 -2.43
C VAL A 138 -11.20 1.37 -3.67
N ALA A 139 -11.06 2.67 -3.94
CA ALA A 139 -11.60 3.32 -5.14
C ALA A 139 -10.96 2.77 -6.44
N TYR A 140 -9.69 2.36 -6.36
CA TYR A 140 -8.94 1.77 -7.46
C TYR A 140 -9.47 0.38 -7.84
N SER A 141 -9.61 -0.56 -6.90
CA SER A 141 -9.94 -1.97 -7.19
C SER A 141 -11.38 -2.41 -6.89
N LEU A 142 -12.12 -1.75 -5.98
CA LEU A 142 -13.40 -2.26 -5.45
C LEU A 142 -14.63 -1.46 -5.91
N PRO A 143 -15.85 -2.07 -5.90
CA PRO A 143 -17.10 -1.36 -6.13
C PRO A 143 -17.31 -0.21 -5.14
N PRO A 144 -18.05 0.84 -5.53
CA PRO A 144 -18.69 1.03 -6.85
C PRO A 144 -17.76 1.65 -7.91
N LEU A 145 -16.58 2.12 -7.52
CA LEU A 145 -15.73 2.97 -8.37
C LEU A 145 -14.89 2.15 -9.34
N ARG A 146 -14.12 1.15 -8.86
CA ARG A 146 -13.35 0.22 -9.71
C ARG A 146 -12.54 0.94 -10.80
N LEU A 147 -11.92 2.08 -10.45
CA LEU A 147 -11.37 2.99 -11.45
C LEU A 147 -10.24 2.39 -12.28
N ASN A 148 -9.53 1.40 -11.74
CA ASN A 148 -8.52 0.64 -12.50
C ASN A 148 -9.11 0.02 -13.79
N TYR A 149 -10.34 -0.46 -13.75
CA TYR A 149 -11.01 -1.08 -14.90
C TYR A 149 -11.78 -0.08 -15.78
N ARG A 150 -11.71 1.22 -15.45
CA ARG A 150 -12.44 2.30 -16.12
C ARG A 150 -11.51 3.40 -16.65
N GLY A 151 -10.20 3.14 -16.70
CA GLY A 151 -9.18 4.07 -17.17
C GLY A 151 -8.72 5.12 -16.15
N GLY A 152 -9.23 5.09 -14.91
CA GLY A 152 -8.79 5.99 -13.83
C GLY A 152 -7.69 5.42 -12.93
N GLY A 153 -7.19 4.21 -13.22
CA GLY A 153 -6.20 3.51 -12.41
C GLY A 153 -4.91 4.30 -12.23
N GLU A 154 -4.33 4.79 -13.33
CA GLU A 154 -3.08 5.54 -13.33
C GLU A 154 -3.17 6.82 -12.49
N PHE A 155 -4.31 7.51 -12.56
CA PHE A 155 -4.54 8.71 -11.76
C PHE A 155 -4.58 8.40 -10.26
N LEU A 156 -5.23 7.31 -9.86
CA LEU A 156 -5.24 6.89 -8.46
C LEU A 156 -3.89 6.33 -7.99
N GLU A 157 -3.13 5.66 -8.86
CA GLU A 157 -1.75 5.25 -8.55
C GLU A 157 -0.87 6.50 -8.33
N MET A 158 -0.97 7.51 -9.21
CA MET A 158 -0.31 8.81 -9.03
C MET A 158 -0.71 9.48 -7.71
N LEU A 159 -2.00 9.55 -7.39
CA LEU A 159 -2.47 10.17 -6.15
C LEU A 159 -2.04 9.38 -4.90
N GLY A 160 -2.13 8.06 -4.91
CA GLY A 160 -1.77 7.23 -3.77
C GLY A 160 -0.27 7.19 -3.53
N VAL A 161 0.47 6.81 -4.57
CA VAL A 161 1.92 6.53 -4.51
C VAL A 161 2.73 7.81 -4.65
N GLY A 162 2.31 8.75 -5.49
CA GLY A 162 3.02 10.00 -5.75
C GLY A 162 2.72 11.13 -4.76
N LEU A 163 1.59 11.08 -4.04
CA LEU A 163 1.16 12.18 -3.16
C LEU A 163 0.78 11.72 -1.75
N ALA A 164 -0.26 10.91 -1.61
CA ALA A 164 -0.85 10.58 -0.31
C ALA A 164 0.13 9.83 0.62
N LEU A 165 0.82 8.80 0.11
CA LEU A 165 1.78 8.03 0.90
C LEU A 165 3.04 8.82 1.28
N PRO A 166 3.68 9.60 0.38
CA PRO A 166 4.76 10.52 0.76
C PRO A 166 4.32 11.55 1.80
N LEU A 167 3.14 12.15 1.64
CA LEU A 167 2.60 13.12 2.60
C LEU A 167 2.36 12.51 3.98
N PHE A 168 1.76 11.31 4.01
CA PHE A 168 1.58 10.56 5.25
C PHE A 168 2.92 10.34 5.96
N ASN A 169 3.95 9.91 5.22
CA ASN A 169 5.26 9.63 5.79
C ASN A 169 6.02 10.89 6.21
N SER A 170 5.90 11.98 5.45
CA SER A 170 6.45 13.28 5.83
C SER A 170 5.82 13.78 7.12
N TYR A 171 4.50 13.66 7.25
CA TYR A 171 3.77 14.05 8.46
C TYR A 171 4.11 13.15 9.65
N ALA A 172 4.18 11.83 9.44
CA ALA A 172 4.63 10.89 10.48
C ALA A 172 6.04 11.21 10.99
N GLN A 173 6.91 11.69 10.11
CA GLN A 173 8.30 11.96 10.42
C GLN A 173 8.54 13.31 11.11
N SER A 174 7.78 14.34 10.75
CA SER A 174 8.02 15.73 11.18
C SER A 174 6.93 16.31 12.08
N GLY A 175 5.74 15.71 12.08
CA GLY A 175 4.53 16.31 12.64
C GLY A 175 4.07 17.60 11.93
N GLN A 176 4.69 17.94 10.80
CA GLN A 176 4.42 19.16 10.05
C GLN A 176 3.88 18.82 8.65
N TRP A 177 2.90 19.60 8.20
CA TRP A 177 2.44 19.54 6.81
C TRP A 177 3.42 20.28 5.90
N LEU A 178 3.58 19.78 4.67
CA LEU A 178 4.52 20.33 3.67
C LEU A 178 4.41 21.85 3.46
N SER A 179 3.29 22.52 3.77
CA SER A 179 3.17 23.98 3.66
C SER A 179 4.20 24.76 4.50
N SER A 180 4.76 24.14 5.54
CA SER A 180 5.84 24.71 6.36
C SER A 180 7.26 24.47 5.80
N ALA A 181 7.43 23.49 4.91
CA ALA A 181 8.72 23.12 4.29
C ALA A 181 8.82 23.53 2.80
N ALA A 182 7.69 23.64 2.10
CA ALA A 182 7.62 23.96 0.67
C ALA A 182 8.20 25.35 0.32
N GLY A 183 8.25 26.26 1.29
CA GLY A 183 8.94 27.56 1.16
C GLY A 183 10.45 27.45 0.95
N GLN A 184 11.05 26.26 1.13
CA GLN A 184 12.49 26.04 0.94
C GLN A 184 12.83 25.28 -0.35
N ILE A 185 11.85 24.62 -1.00
CA ILE A 185 12.09 23.73 -2.15
C ILE A 185 11.72 24.41 -3.48
N LEU A 186 10.78 25.36 -3.46
CA LEU A 186 10.47 26.17 -4.63
C LEU A 186 11.38 27.42 -4.62
N PRO A 187 12.16 27.68 -5.68
CA PRO A 187 12.81 28.98 -5.82
C PRO A 187 11.72 30.05 -5.88
N ALA A 188 11.95 31.16 -5.16
CA ALA A 188 11.11 32.35 -5.18
C ALA A 188 11.02 32.97 -6.58
#